data_AF-A0A662WT75-F1
#
_entry.id   AF-A0A662WT75-F1
#
_cell.length_a   1.000
_cell.length_b   1.000
_cell.length_c   1.000
_cell.angle_alpha   90.00
_cell.angle_beta   90.00
_cell.angle_gamma   90.00
#
_symmetry.space_group_name_H-M   'P 1'
#
loop_
_entity.id
_entity.type
_entity.pdbx_description
1 polymer ?
#
loop_
_entity_poly.entity_id
_entity_poly.type
_entity_poly.pdbx_seq_one_letter_code
_entity_poly.pdbx_strand_id
1 'polypeptide(L)'
;MLNLAFLLDITGSMSNELEGAKETVRHLVASVFEEDYAVMITIITFTESAQGCFVTNRSFTDGEEAIAFIASVKLCVPPGRPNISANGGDG
;
A
#
# COMPACT_ATOMS: atom_id res chain seq x y z
N MET A 1 14.42 -16.29 -5.28
CA MET A 1 13.85 -15.13 -4.58
C MET A 1 12.46 -14.88 -5.15
N LEU A 2 11.42 -14.98 -4.32
CA LEU A 2 10.04 -14.72 -4.70
C LEU A 2 9.79 -13.22 -4.61
N ASN A 3 9.12 -12.64 -5.61
CA ASN A 3 8.75 -11.23 -5.59
C ASN A 3 7.23 -11.13 -5.50
N LEU A 4 6.71 -10.57 -4.42
CA LEU A 4 5.28 -10.35 -4.23
C LEU A 4 4.99 -8.87 -4.36
N ALA A 5 4.05 -8.52 -5.24
CA ALA A 5 3.63 -7.14 -5.46
C ALA A 5 2.18 -6.96 -5.02
N PHE A 6 1.94 -6.02 -4.10
CA PHE A 6 0.62 -5.59 -3.68
C PHE A 6 0.31 -4.26 -4.32
N LEU A 7 -0.74 -4.21 -5.14
CA LEU A 7 -1.28 -2.97 -5.68
C LEU A 7 -2.52 -2.60 -4.87
N LEU A 8 -2.48 -1.44 -4.23
CA LEU A 8 -3.53 -0.96 -3.33
C LEU A 8 -4.15 0.31 -3.90
N ASP A 9 -5.42 0.21 -4.24
CA ASP A 9 -6.26 1.38 -4.44
C ASP A 9 -6.53 2.05 -3.08
N ILE A 10 -6.23 3.34 -2.97
CA ILE A 10 -6.49 4.17 -1.78
C ILE A 10 -7.36 5.39 -2.12
N THR A 11 -8.13 5.33 -3.21
CA THR A 11 -9.15 6.33 -3.55
C THR A 11 -10.27 6.38 -2.51
N GLY A 12 -11.12 7.42 -2.57
CA GLY A 12 -12.20 7.62 -1.62
C GLY A 12 -13.22 6.48 -1.58
N SER A 13 -13.41 5.74 -2.69
CA SER A 13 -14.31 4.58 -2.75
C SER A 13 -13.88 3.41 -1.88
N MET A 14 -12.64 3.40 -1.40
CA MET A 14 -12.09 2.36 -0.52
C MET A 14 -12.30 2.66 0.97
N SER A 15 -13.16 3.62 1.32
CA SER A 15 -13.29 4.11 2.70
C SER A 15 -13.67 3.04 3.73
N ASN A 16 -14.41 2.00 3.31
CA ASN A 16 -14.84 0.92 4.20
C ASN A 16 -13.93 -0.32 4.12
N GLU A 17 -13.13 -0.41 3.07
CA GLU A 17 -12.38 -1.60 2.67
C GLU A 17 -10.88 -1.47 2.99
N LEU A 18 -10.34 -0.25 3.01
CA LEU A 18 -8.90 -0.02 3.08
C LEU A 18 -8.24 -0.68 4.30
N GLU A 19 -8.85 -0.59 5.49
CA GLU A 19 -8.28 -1.21 6.69
C GLU A 19 -8.27 -2.74 6.59
N GLY A 20 -9.30 -3.36 5.99
CA GLY A 20 -9.32 -4.80 5.72
C GLY A 20 -8.27 -5.23 4.70
N ALA A 21 -8.06 -4.41 3.66
CA ALA A 21 -7.00 -4.64 2.68
C ALA A 21 -5.61 -4.52 3.31
N LYS A 22 -5.37 -3.50 4.15
CA LYS A 22 -4.12 -3.32 4.90
C LYS A 22 -3.83 -4.50 5.82
N GLU A 23 -4.86 -4.98 6.53
CA GLU A 23 -4.72 -6.12 7.43
C GLU A 23 -4.43 -7.42 6.67
N THR A 24 -5.05 -7.61 5.50
CA THR A 24 -4.76 -8.75 4.62
C THR A 24 -3.30 -8.75 4.16
N VAL A 25 -2.80 -7.58 3.71
CA VAL A 25 -1.38 -7.43 3.32
C VAL A 25 -0.47 -7.67 4.52
N ARG A 26 -0.79 -7.11 5.69
CA ARG A 26 -0.02 -7.29 6.93
C ARG A 26 0.12 -8.77 7.30
N HIS A 27 -0.98 -9.52 7.28
CA HIS A 27 -0.97 -10.95 7.58
C HIS A 27 -0.16 -11.73 6.56
N LEU A 28 -0.32 -11.46 5.26
CA LEU A 28 0.46 -12.13 4.22
C LEU A 28 1.95 -11.86 4.36
N VAL A 29 2.35 -10.61 4.61
CA VAL A 29 3.75 -10.25 4.83
C VAL A 29 4.31 -11.02 6.03
N ALA A 30 3.61 -11.04 7.17
CA ALA A 30 4.06 -11.78 8.34
C ALA A 30 4.25 -13.28 8.03
N SER A 31 3.28 -13.90 7.35
CA SER A 31 3.36 -15.34 7.02
C SER A 31 4.50 -15.68 6.08
N VAL A 32 4.79 -14.86 5.05
CA VAL A 32 5.84 -15.20 4.08
C VAL A 32 7.26 -14.93 4.59
N PHE A 33 7.44 -14.05 5.57
CA PHE A 33 8.75 -13.78 6.20
C PHE A 33 9.06 -14.75 7.35
N GLU A 34 8.08 -15.49 7.88
CA GLU A 34 8.30 -16.60 8.81
C GLU A 34 8.83 -17.87 8.11
N GLU A 35 8.66 -17.98 6.79
CA GLU A 35 9.17 -19.10 6.00
C GLU A 35 10.63 -18.89 5.56
N ASP A 36 11.37 -19.98 5.34
CA ASP A 36 12.79 -19.98 4.90
C ASP A 36 13.00 -19.53 3.43
N TYR A 37 12.03 -18.82 2.85
CA TYR A 37 12.11 -18.32 1.48
C TYR A 37 12.73 -16.92 1.43
N ALA A 38 13.64 -16.71 0.49
CA ALA A 38 14.07 -15.36 0.13
C ALA A 38 12.91 -14.63 -0.59
N VAL A 39 12.25 -13.69 0.07
CA VAL A 39 11.11 -12.91 -0.45
C VAL A 39 11.45 -11.42 -0.54
N MET A 40 11.01 -10.76 -1.61
CA MET A 40 10.93 -9.31 -1.71
C MET A 40 9.47 -8.89 -1.84
N ILE A 41 9.02 -8.02 -0.95
CA ILE A 41 7.68 -7.42 -0.98
C ILE A 41 7.75 -6.08 -1.67
N THR A 42 6.87 -5.83 -2.62
CA THR A 42 6.69 -4.52 -3.26
C THR A 42 5.28 -4.04 -3.00
N ILE A 43 5.13 -2.88 -2.36
CA ILE A 43 3.83 -2.28 -2.10
C ILE A 43 3.70 -1.05 -2.99
N ILE A 44 2.65 -1.06 -3.81
CA ILE A 44 2.30 0.01 -4.72
C ILE A 44 0.95 0.57 -4.26
N THR A 45 0.88 1.87 -4.03
CA THR A 45 -0.40 2.55 -3.77
C THR A 45 -0.79 3.42 -4.95
N PHE A 46 -2.10 3.50 -5.19
CA PHE A 46 -2.69 4.31 -6.25
C PHE A 46 -3.81 5.18 -5.69
N THR A 47 -3.81 6.46 -6.05
CA THR A 47 -4.94 7.37 -5.87
C THR A 47 -4.88 8.50 -6.89
N GLU A 48 -5.95 9.28 -7.03
CA GLU A 48 -6.03 10.34 -8.02
C GLU A 48 -6.91 11.52 -7.58
N SER A 49 -6.67 12.66 -8.23
CA SER A 49 -7.52 13.85 -8.16
C SER A 49 -7.63 14.47 -9.55
N ALA A 50 -8.40 15.55 -9.68
CA ALA A 50 -8.45 16.34 -10.90
C ALA A 50 -7.06 16.88 -11.37
N GLN A 51 -6.06 16.90 -10.48
CA GLN A 51 -4.69 17.35 -10.80
C GLN A 51 -3.80 16.22 -11.33
N GLY A 52 -4.28 14.97 -11.28
CA GLY A 52 -3.61 13.80 -11.83
C GLY A 52 -3.58 12.59 -10.89
N CYS A 53 -2.89 11.55 -11.34
CA CYS A 53 -2.73 10.29 -10.60
C CYS A 53 -1.45 10.30 -9.76
N PHE A 54 -1.53 9.70 -8.58
CA PHE A 54 -0.45 9.53 -7.64
C PHE A 54 -0.19 8.04 -7.42
N VAL A 55 1.01 7.62 -7.79
CA VAL A 55 1.49 6.25 -7.56
C VAL A 55 2.69 6.30 -6.63
N THR A 56 2.66 5.52 -5.56
CA THR A 56 3.86 5.27 -4.75
C THR A 56 4.25 3.82 -4.91
N ASN A 57 5.54 3.53 -5.06
CA ASN A 57 6.08 2.19 -5.12
C ASN A 57 7.24 2.08 -4.13
N ARG A 58 7.23 1.06 -3.27
CA ARG A 58 8.34 0.77 -2.37
C ARG A 58 8.53 -0.73 -2.21
N SER A 59 9.78 -1.18 -2.29
CA SER A 59 10.17 -2.57 -2.11
C SER A 59 10.92 -2.79 -0.79
N PHE A 60 10.74 -3.97 -0.22
CA PHE A 60 11.24 -4.36 1.10
C PHE A 60 11.76 -5.79 1.06
N THR A 61 12.88 -6.01 1.73
CA THR A 61 13.41 -7.34 2.06
C THR A 61 13.33 -7.62 3.55
N ASP A 62 12.71 -6.72 4.32
CA ASP A 62 12.43 -6.82 5.74
C ASP A 62 10.91 -6.72 5.96
N GLY A 63 10.36 -7.70 6.68
CA GLY A 63 8.92 -7.80 6.91
C GLY A 63 8.37 -6.69 7.80
N GLU A 64 9.13 -6.28 8.82
CA GLU A 64 8.72 -5.24 9.76
C GLU A 64 8.67 -3.87 9.05
N GLU A 65 9.63 -3.57 8.18
CA GLU A 65 9.59 -2.35 7.36
C GLU A 65 8.39 -2.32 6.40
N ALA A 66 8.06 -3.46 5.79
CA ALA A 66 6.88 -3.57 4.92
C ALA A 66 5.57 -3.40 5.72
N ILE A 67 5.49 -4.01 6.92
CA ILE A 67 4.36 -3.88 7.85
C ILE A 67 4.20 -2.43 8.32
N ALA A 68 5.30 -1.76 8.67
CA ALA A 68 5.28 -0.36 9.08
C ALA A 68 4.82 0.54 7.93
N PHE A 69 5.26 0.26 6.69
CA PHE A 69 4.81 1.00 5.52
C PHE A 69 3.31 0.84 5.28
N ILE A 70 2.78 -0.39 5.25
CA ILE A 70 1.34 -0.61 5.01
C ILE A 70 0.48 0.04 6.11
N ALA A 71 0.90 -0.01 7.37
CA ALA A 71 0.20 0.64 8.47
C ALA A 71 0.11 2.17 8.30
N SER A 72 1.15 2.78 7.70
CA SER A 72 1.22 4.22 7.43
C SER A 72 0.34 4.69 6.27
N VAL A 73 -0.14 3.77 5.42
CA VAL A 73 -1.00 4.09 4.28
C VAL A 73 -2.34 4.64 4.78
N LYS A 74 -2.74 5.76 4.19
CA LYS A 74 -3.97 6.49 4.52
C LYS A 74 -4.84 6.65 3.28
N LEU A 75 -6.16 6.59 3.48
CA LEU A 75 -7.14 6.85 2.44
C LEU A 75 -6.90 8.25 1.85
N CYS A 76 -6.97 8.35 0.53
CA CYS A 76 -6.86 9.59 -0.24
C CYS A 76 -5.54 10.37 -0.08
N VAL A 77 -4.52 9.82 0.59
CA VAL A 77 -3.27 10.53 0.85
C VAL A 77 -2.11 9.70 0.28
N PRO A 78 -1.47 10.15 -0.81
CA PRO A 78 -0.31 9.46 -1.35
C PRO A 78 0.82 9.40 -0.30
N PRO A 79 1.42 8.22 -0.05
CA PRO A 79 2.54 8.11 0.87
C PRO A 79 3.69 9.06 0.50
N GLY A 80 4.28 9.70 1.51
CA GLY A 80 5.31 10.73 1.32
C GLY A 80 4.79 12.11 0.89
N ARG A 81 3.48 12.28 0.66
CA ARG A 81 2.86 13.57 0.29
C ARG A 81 1.65 13.90 1.19
N PRO A 82 1.87 14.19 2.49
CA PRO A 82 0.78 14.35 3.46
C PRO A 82 -0.14 15.55 3.19
N ASN A 83 0.28 16.50 2.36
CA ASN A 83 -0.48 17.69 2.01
C ASN A 83 -1.42 17.47 0.81
N ILE A 84 -1.47 16.27 0.24
CA ILE A 84 -2.33 15.92 -0.90
C ILE A 84 -3.53 15.12 -0.39
N SER A 85 -4.72 15.57 -0.78
CA SER A 85 -5.96 14.81 -0.67
C SER A 85 -6.48 14.52 -2.08
N ALA A 86 -6.51 13.25 -2.43
CA ALA A 86 -6.84 12.70 -3.74
C ALA A 86 -7.96 11.67 -3.55
N ASN A 87 -9.21 12.09 -3.78
CA ASN A 87 -10.39 11.32 -3.38
C ASN A 87 -10.98 10.45 -4.50
N GLY A 88 -10.33 10.38 -5.67
CA GLY A 88 -10.95 9.86 -6.90
C GLY A 88 -11.25 11.00 -7.85
N GLY A 89 -11.04 10.78 -9.15
CA GLY A 89 -11.22 11.77 -10.22
C GLY A 89 -12.67 12.00 -10.61
N ASP A 90 -13.61 11.91 -9.66
CA ASP A 90 -15.01 12.33 -9.86
C ASP A 90 -15.01 13.85 -10.02
N GLY A 91 -14.74 14.29 -11.26
CA GLY A 91 -14.69 15.69 -11.69
C GLY A 91 -16.02 16.42 -11.56
#